data_AF-A0A397U108-F1
#
_entry.id   AF-A0A397U108-F1
#
_cell.length_a   1.000
_cell.length_b   1.000
_cell.length_c   1.000
_cell.angle_alpha   90.00
_cell.angle_beta   90.00
_cell.angle_gamma   90.00
#
_symmetry.space_group_name_H-M   'P 1'
#
loop_
_entity.id
_entity.type
_entity.pdbx_description
1 polymer ?
#
loop_
_entity_poly.entity_id
_entity_poly.type
_entity_poly.pdbx_seq_one_letter_code
_entity_poly.pdbx_strand_id
1 'polypeptide(L)'
;MASKILTGDMLELMENILNILDNEIYSLHSCALVSRYWCKLSIPLLWQNPFSIDQSPSFISQYFSSLDENEQIILKVYGINIKFPNTLFNYAKFLKFLDLSRLEDKVTNWIDLQHVNMIHSLKCHIINFLFKLFIENGANLHKLDLYFSDYEIKPEIFYSLERNK
;
A
#
# COMPACT_ATOMS: atom_id res chain seq x y z
N MET A 1 -10.68 -38.75 0.68
CA MET A 1 -11.90 -37.91 0.62
C MET A 1 -12.11 -37.05 1.87
N ALA A 2 -11.49 -37.37 3.02
CA ALA A 2 -11.57 -36.59 4.26
C ALA A 2 -10.74 -35.28 4.30
N SER A 3 -9.77 -35.08 3.39
CA SER A 3 -8.88 -33.89 3.46
C SER A 3 -9.48 -32.61 2.90
N LYS A 4 -10.56 -32.69 2.09
CA LYS A 4 -11.24 -31.52 1.48
C LYS A 4 -12.32 -30.91 2.38
N ILE A 5 -12.94 -31.71 3.25
CA ILE A 5 -13.99 -31.24 4.16
C ILE A 5 -13.36 -30.51 5.35
N LEU A 6 -12.26 -31.03 5.89
CA LEU A 6 -11.54 -30.40 6.99
C LEU A 6 -10.92 -29.04 6.62
N THR A 7 -10.69 -28.78 5.34
CA THR A 7 -10.13 -27.50 4.90
C THR A 7 -11.19 -26.41 4.94
N GLY A 8 -12.41 -26.66 4.45
CA GLY A 8 -13.50 -25.68 4.37
C GLY A 8 -13.88 -25.06 5.70
N ASP A 9 -14.22 -25.91 6.69
CA ASP A 9 -14.61 -25.45 8.04
C ASP A 9 -13.47 -24.69 8.73
N MET A 10 -12.22 -25.06 8.45
CA MET A 10 -11.04 -24.38 8.98
C MET A 10 -10.83 -23.01 8.31
N LEU A 11 -11.14 -22.84 7.02
CA LEU A 11 -11.06 -21.52 6.37
C LEU A 11 -12.08 -20.57 6.99
N GLU A 12 -13.32 -21.02 7.17
CA GLU A 12 -14.39 -20.21 7.74
C GLU A 12 -14.06 -19.79 9.18
N LEU A 13 -13.54 -20.71 10.01
CA LEU A 13 -13.07 -20.38 11.35
C LEU A 13 -11.92 -19.36 11.35
N MET A 14 -10.98 -19.49 10.42
CA MET A 14 -9.86 -18.55 10.29
C MET A 14 -10.32 -17.17 9.84
N GLU A 15 -11.20 -17.10 8.86
CA GLU A 15 -11.81 -15.84 8.41
C GLU A 15 -12.59 -15.19 9.55
N ASN A 16 -13.35 -15.97 10.33
CA ASN A 16 -14.05 -15.47 11.52
C ASN A 16 -13.09 -14.90 12.57
N ILE A 17 -11.97 -15.58 12.84
CA ILE A 17 -10.93 -15.07 13.75
C ILE A 17 -10.35 -13.76 13.20
N LEU A 18 -10.00 -13.70 11.92
CA LEU A 18 -9.42 -12.52 11.31
C LEU A 18 -10.40 -11.33 11.27
N ASN A 19 -11.69 -11.58 11.06
CA ASN A 19 -12.73 -10.56 11.14
C ASN A 19 -12.85 -9.95 12.54
N ILE A 20 -12.68 -10.76 13.60
CA ILE A 20 -12.62 -10.26 14.98
C ILE A 20 -11.37 -9.38 15.18
N LEU A 21 -10.25 -9.74 14.54
CA LEU A 21 -8.97 -9.06 14.66
C LEU A 21 -8.75 -7.92 13.64
N ASP A 22 -9.73 -7.58 12.79
CA ASP A 22 -9.55 -6.68 11.63
C ASP A 22 -8.97 -5.30 12.01
N ASN A 23 -9.28 -4.82 13.22
CA ASN A 23 -8.77 -3.55 13.75
C ASN A 23 -7.51 -3.70 14.63
N GLU A 24 -7.05 -4.93 14.88
CA GLU A 24 -5.88 -5.23 15.71
C GLU A 24 -4.65 -5.53 14.83
N ILE A 25 -4.01 -4.48 14.34
CA ILE A 25 -2.87 -4.57 13.42
C ILE A 25 -1.73 -5.47 13.94
N TYR A 26 -1.41 -5.40 15.23
CA TYR A 26 -0.35 -6.24 15.82
C TYR A 26 -0.75 -7.73 15.88
N SER A 27 -2.03 -8.01 16.14
CA SER A 27 -2.59 -9.36 16.12
C SER A 27 -2.57 -9.92 14.70
N LEU A 28 -3.02 -9.14 13.71
CA LEU A 28 -2.97 -9.50 12.29
C LEU A 28 -1.53 -9.74 11.79
N HIS A 29 -0.57 -8.91 12.22
CA HIS A 29 0.84 -9.12 11.91
C HIS A 29 1.34 -10.45 12.49
N SER A 30 0.97 -10.77 13.74
CA SER A 30 1.30 -12.04 14.37
C SER A 30 0.69 -13.22 13.61
N CYS A 31 -0.59 -13.13 13.21
CA CYS A 31 -1.25 -14.11 12.35
C CYS A 31 -0.50 -14.31 11.02
N ALA A 32 -0.05 -13.24 10.37
CA ALA A 32 0.65 -13.32 9.10
C ALA A 32 1.95 -14.16 9.17
N LEU A 33 2.55 -14.30 10.35
CA LEU A 33 3.77 -15.06 10.57
C LEU A 33 3.54 -16.54 10.92
N VAL A 34 2.31 -16.95 11.22
CA VAL A 34 1.99 -18.32 11.67
C VAL A 34 2.19 -19.34 10.55
N SER A 35 1.67 -19.07 9.35
CA SER A 35 1.78 -19.97 8.19
C SER A 35 1.55 -19.23 6.87
N ARG A 36 1.86 -19.87 5.75
CA ARG A 36 1.55 -19.32 4.41
C ARG A 36 0.07 -19.02 4.20
N TYR A 37 -0.81 -19.78 4.83
CA TYR A 37 -2.25 -19.62 4.66
C TYR A 37 -2.76 -18.42 5.49
N TRP A 38 -2.40 -18.35 6.77
CA TRP A 38 -2.65 -17.18 7.62
C TRP A 38 -2.05 -15.89 7.03
N CYS A 39 -0.85 -15.96 6.45
CA CYS A 39 -0.22 -14.84 5.74
C CYS A 39 -1.09 -14.32 4.59
N LYS A 40 -1.59 -15.21 3.72
CA LYS A 40 -2.42 -14.82 2.57
C LYS A 40 -3.73 -14.14 2.96
N LEU A 41 -4.31 -14.49 4.10
CA LEU A 41 -5.54 -13.87 4.58
C LEU A 41 -5.28 -12.59 5.39
N SER A 42 -4.22 -12.54 6.20
CA SER A 42 -3.94 -11.41 7.09
C SER A 42 -3.34 -10.21 6.35
N ILE A 43 -2.50 -10.44 5.32
CA ILE A 43 -1.84 -9.36 4.57
C ILE A 43 -2.86 -8.43 3.88
N PRO A 44 -3.90 -8.91 3.18
CA PRO A 44 -4.94 -8.04 2.65
C PRO A 44 -5.58 -7.12 3.70
N LEU A 45 -5.83 -7.64 4.92
CA LEU A 45 -6.41 -6.87 6.02
C LEU A 45 -5.45 -5.78 6.52
N LEU A 46 -4.18 -6.15 6.75
CA LEU A 46 -3.14 -5.21 7.17
C LEU A 46 -2.94 -4.03 6.20
N TRP A 47 -3.11 -4.28 4.90
CA TRP A 47 -2.87 -3.30 3.85
C TRP A 47 -4.14 -2.55 3.40
N GLN A 48 -5.26 -2.70 4.12
CA GLN A 48 -6.47 -1.91 3.84
C GLN A 48 -6.30 -0.42 4.15
N ASN A 49 -5.56 -0.08 5.21
CA ASN A 49 -5.37 1.32 5.65
C ASN A 49 -3.94 1.57 6.18
N PRO A 50 -2.90 1.37 5.37
CA PRO A 50 -1.50 1.38 5.83
C PRO A 50 -1.00 2.77 6.23
N PHE A 51 -1.63 3.84 5.74
CA PHE A 51 -1.25 5.22 6.05
C PHE A 51 -1.77 5.70 7.41
N SER A 52 -2.80 5.04 7.96
CA SER A 52 -3.33 5.37 9.29
C SER A 52 -2.58 4.73 10.44
N ILE A 53 -1.72 3.76 10.15
CA ILE A 53 -0.97 3.00 11.14
C ILE A 53 0.23 3.81 11.61
N ASP A 54 0.44 3.88 12.92
CA ASP A 54 1.66 4.43 13.49
C ASP A 54 2.82 3.42 13.36
N GLN A 55 3.28 3.26 12.11
CA GLN A 55 4.43 2.44 11.75
C GLN A 55 5.45 3.25 10.96
N SER A 56 6.68 2.74 10.94
CA SER A 56 7.78 3.27 10.13
C SER A 56 7.33 3.45 8.68
N PRO A 57 7.56 4.62 8.05
CA PRO A 57 7.10 4.89 6.69
C PRO A 57 7.90 4.13 5.62
N SER A 58 8.87 3.30 6.01
CA SER A 58 9.66 2.44 5.11
C SER A 58 8.81 1.52 4.24
N PHE A 59 7.58 1.20 4.66
CA PHE A 59 6.63 0.41 3.86
C PHE A 59 6.29 1.06 2.51
N ILE A 60 6.44 2.38 2.35
CA ILE A 60 6.19 3.06 1.07
C ILE A 60 7.05 2.48 -0.05
N SER A 61 8.28 2.05 0.28
CA SER A 61 9.18 1.38 -0.68
C SER A 61 8.60 0.08 -1.27
N GLN A 62 7.66 -0.57 -0.58
CA GLN A 62 7.01 -1.79 -1.05
C GLN A 62 6.08 -1.52 -2.24
N TYR A 63 5.54 -0.30 -2.37
CA TYR A 63 4.74 0.05 -3.55
C TYR A 63 5.60 0.25 -4.79
N PHE A 64 6.85 0.65 -4.62
CA PHE A 64 7.71 1.02 -5.73
C PHE A 64 8.41 -0.15 -6.43
N SER A 65 8.11 -1.39 -6.03
CA SER A 65 8.62 -2.60 -6.69
C SER A 65 8.21 -2.69 -8.17
N SER A 66 7.10 -2.05 -8.55
CA SER A 66 6.56 -2.06 -9.91
C SER A 66 6.70 -0.75 -10.68
N LEU A 67 7.52 0.21 -10.20
CA LEU A 67 7.78 1.44 -10.94
C LEU A 67 8.51 1.17 -12.26
N ASP A 68 8.14 1.90 -13.31
CA ASP A 68 8.82 1.83 -14.60
C ASP A 68 10.21 2.51 -14.57
N GLU A 69 11.01 2.27 -15.61
CA GLU A 69 12.38 2.79 -15.67
C GLU A 69 12.43 4.33 -15.61
N ASN A 70 11.45 5.03 -16.20
CA ASN A 70 11.39 6.49 -16.23
C ASN A 70 11.08 7.04 -14.84
N GLU A 71 10.14 6.42 -14.12
CA GLU A 71 9.79 6.77 -12.75
C GLU A 71 10.97 6.56 -11.80
N GLN A 72 11.71 5.46 -11.97
CA GLN A 72 12.93 5.21 -11.21
C GLN A 72 14.03 6.24 -11.50
N ILE A 73 14.15 6.72 -12.75
CA ILE A 73 15.09 7.81 -13.11
C ILE A 73 14.74 9.10 -12.37
N ILE A 74 13.45 9.46 -12.29
CA ILE A 74 13.00 10.66 -11.57
C ILE A 74 13.44 10.60 -10.10
N LEU A 75 13.22 9.47 -9.43
CA LEU A 75 13.64 9.29 -8.03
C LEU A 75 15.16 9.43 -7.86
N LYS A 76 15.95 8.86 -8.79
CA LYS A 76 17.42 8.98 -8.79
C LYS A 76 17.91 10.40 -8.97
N VAL A 77 17.25 11.22 -9.82
CA VAL A 77 17.58 12.65 -10.01
C VAL A 77 17.47 13.41 -8.69
N TYR A 78 16.50 13.05 -7.85
CA TYR A 78 16.34 13.61 -6.51
C TYR A 78 17.24 12.96 -5.44
N GLY A 79 18.18 12.08 -5.82
CA GLY A 79 19.11 11.45 -4.88
C GLY A 79 18.56 10.19 -4.19
N ILE A 80 17.39 9.70 -4.57
CA ILE A 80 16.82 8.46 -4.03
C ILE A 80 17.38 7.27 -4.82
N ASN A 81 18.34 6.56 -4.23
CA ASN A 81 18.95 5.37 -4.82
C ASN A 81 18.59 4.10 -4.02
N ILE A 82 17.30 3.79 -3.95
CA ILE A 82 16.79 2.61 -3.23
C ILE A 82 16.69 1.44 -4.19
N LYS A 83 17.20 0.28 -3.78
CA LYS A 83 16.84 -1.00 -4.42
C LYS A 83 15.44 -1.38 -3.96
N PHE A 84 14.47 -1.26 -4.84
CA PHE A 84 13.10 -1.65 -4.51
C PHE A 84 13.01 -3.17 -4.31
N PRO A 85 12.31 -3.63 -3.26
CA PRO A 85 12.22 -5.04 -2.95
C PRO A 85 11.34 -5.76 -3.99
N ASN A 86 11.65 -7.03 -4.25
CA ASN A 86 10.70 -7.91 -4.95
C ASN A 86 9.57 -8.26 -3.99
N THR A 87 8.34 -7.81 -4.30
CA THR A 87 7.20 -8.02 -3.42
C THR A 87 6.49 -9.35 -3.70
N LEU A 88 6.13 -10.07 -2.63
CA LEU A 88 5.36 -11.31 -2.73
C LEU A 88 3.89 -11.06 -3.05
N PHE A 89 3.40 -9.86 -2.72
CA PHE A 89 2.02 -9.45 -2.90
C PHE A 89 1.95 -8.15 -3.68
N ASN A 90 0.82 -7.94 -4.35
CA ASN A 90 0.45 -6.64 -4.89
C ASN A 90 -0.24 -5.83 -3.80
N TYR A 91 0.56 -5.17 -2.96
CA TYR A 91 0.06 -4.43 -1.81
C TYR A 91 -0.87 -3.27 -2.19
N ALA A 92 -0.61 -2.62 -3.33
CA ALA A 92 -1.43 -1.52 -3.84
C ALA A 92 -2.90 -1.93 -4.02
N LYS A 93 -3.15 -3.16 -4.49
CA LYS A 93 -4.50 -3.69 -4.70
C LYS A 93 -5.33 -3.82 -3.42
N PHE A 94 -4.68 -3.97 -2.26
CA PHE A 94 -5.38 -4.18 -0.99
C PHE A 94 -5.85 -2.88 -0.33
N LEU A 95 -5.43 -1.72 -0.84
CA LEU A 95 -5.81 -0.43 -0.29
C LEU A 95 -7.32 -0.22 -0.35
N LYS A 96 -7.93 0.09 0.80
CA LYS A 96 -9.37 0.36 0.97
C LYS A 96 -9.67 1.75 1.51
N PHE A 97 -8.77 2.30 2.31
CA PHE A 97 -8.94 3.61 2.93
C PHE A 97 -7.72 4.46 2.61
N LEU A 98 -7.96 5.62 2.02
CA LEU A 98 -6.92 6.59 1.70
C LEU A 98 -7.30 7.97 2.23
N ASP A 99 -6.48 8.47 3.14
CA ASP A 99 -6.54 9.83 3.67
C ASP A 99 -5.32 10.60 3.15
N LEU A 100 -5.56 11.69 2.41
CA LEU A 100 -4.48 12.43 1.75
C LEU A 100 -3.58 13.17 2.74
N SER A 101 -4.13 13.65 3.86
CA SER A 101 -3.32 14.30 4.89
C SER A 101 -2.31 13.30 5.49
N ARG A 102 -2.78 12.08 5.80
CA ARG A 102 -1.92 11.01 6.33
C ARG A 102 -0.95 10.48 5.28
N LEU A 103 -1.37 10.38 4.02
CA LEU A 103 -0.50 10.01 2.91
C LEU A 103 0.67 10.99 2.82
N GLU A 104 0.39 12.28 2.83
CA GLU A 104 1.40 13.33 2.78
C GLU A 104 2.37 13.27 3.95
N ASP A 105 1.85 13.11 5.18
CA ASP A 105 2.68 12.98 6.38
C ASP A 105 3.61 11.76 6.27
N LYS A 106 3.09 10.62 5.81
CA LYS A 106 3.90 9.40 5.64
C LYS A 106 4.93 9.54 4.52
N VAL A 107 4.59 10.19 3.41
CA VAL A 107 5.53 10.47 2.31
C VAL A 107 6.63 11.43 2.78
N THR A 108 6.26 12.47 3.50
CA THR A 108 7.18 13.45 4.12
C THR A 108 8.19 12.72 5.00
N ASN A 109 7.70 11.93 5.96
CA ASN A 109 8.56 11.14 6.84
C ASN A 109 9.43 10.12 6.07
N TRP A 110 8.91 9.53 4.99
CA TRP A 110 9.69 8.59 4.17
C TRP A 110 10.84 9.26 3.42
N ILE A 111 10.63 10.46 2.88
CA ILE A 111 11.67 11.25 2.21
C ILE A 111 12.77 11.62 3.21
N ASP A 112 12.40 12.01 4.42
CA ASP A 112 13.36 12.35 5.48
C ASP A 112 14.25 11.15 5.84
N LEU A 113 13.69 9.94 5.85
CA LEU A 113 14.47 8.70 6.02
C LEU A 113 15.46 8.43 4.88
N GLN A 114 15.26 9.01 3.70
CA GLN A 114 16.21 8.87 2.58
C GLN A 114 17.39 9.84 2.69
N HIS A 115 17.41 10.72 3.71
CA HIS A 115 18.41 11.77 3.86
C HIS A 115 18.51 12.70 2.64
N VAL A 116 17.38 12.90 1.95
CA VAL A 116 17.24 13.80 0.81
C VAL A 116 16.56 15.08 1.28
N ASN A 117 17.05 16.24 0.81
CA ASN A 117 16.36 17.50 1.06
C ASN A 117 14.97 17.45 0.42
N MET A 118 13.94 17.58 1.26
CA MET A 118 12.57 17.58 0.79
C MET A 118 12.29 18.81 -0.08
N ILE A 119 12.02 18.56 -1.36
CA ILE A 119 11.54 19.57 -2.29
C ILE A 119 10.06 19.27 -2.54
N HIS A 120 9.21 20.29 -2.54
CA HIS A 120 7.77 20.15 -2.82
C HIS A 120 7.52 19.32 -4.10
N SER A 121 8.32 19.55 -5.16
CA SER A 121 8.23 18.79 -6.41
C SER A 121 8.47 17.28 -6.22
N LEU A 122 9.44 16.86 -5.39
CA LEU A 122 9.72 15.44 -5.13
C LEU A 122 8.52 14.78 -4.45
N LYS A 123 7.97 15.45 -3.44
CA LYS A 123 6.77 14.97 -2.73
C LYS A 123 5.59 14.80 -3.69
N CYS A 124 5.35 15.78 -4.58
CA CYS A 124 4.31 15.68 -5.60
C CYS A 124 4.55 14.51 -6.56
N HIS A 125 5.79 14.24 -6.97
CA HIS A 125 6.10 13.07 -7.82
C HIS A 125 5.79 11.76 -7.11
N ILE A 126 6.23 11.61 -5.86
CA ILE A 126 5.99 10.40 -5.06
C ILE A 126 4.50 10.14 -4.87
N ILE A 127 3.73 11.16 -4.50
CA ILE A 127 2.28 11.05 -4.33
C ILE A 127 1.61 10.63 -5.65
N ASN A 128 1.98 11.27 -6.76
CA ASN A 128 1.46 10.91 -8.09
C ASN A 128 1.81 9.47 -8.48
N PHE A 129 3.03 8.98 -8.19
CA PHE A 129 3.39 7.58 -8.43
C PHE A 129 2.55 6.62 -7.58
N LEU A 130 2.34 6.92 -6.31
CA LEU A 130 1.49 6.10 -5.43
C LEU A 130 0.05 6.04 -5.96
N PHE A 131 -0.53 7.18 -6.37
CA PHE A 131 -1.86 7.21 -6.98
C PHE A 131 -1.96 6.39 -8.25
N LYS A 132 -1.00 6.55 -9.16
CA LYS A 132 -0.90 5.75 -10.38
C LYS A 132 -0.87 4.26 -10.05
N LEU A 133 -0.03 3.86 -9.10
CA LEU A 133 0.06 2.47 -8.66
C LEU A 133 -1.26 1.97 -8.06
N PHE A 134 -1.95 2.74 -7.23
CA PHE A 134 -3.24 2.31 -6.67
C PHE A 134 -4.28 2.09 -7.77
N ILE A 135 -4.35 2.99 -8.75
CA ILE A 135 -5.31 2.90 -9.85
C ILE A 135 -4.96 1.74 -10.80
N GLU A 136 -3.71 1.63 -11.23
CA GLU A 136 -3.28 0.58 -12.17
C GLU A 136 -3.38 -0.83 -11.57
N ASN A 137 -3.19 -0.96 -10.25
CA ASN A 137 -3.33 -2.24 -9.56
C ASN A 137 -4.77 -2.56 -9.15
N GLY A 138 -5.74 -1.70 -9.51
CA GLY A 138 -7.17 -1.92 -9.27
C GLY A 138 -7.55 -1.85 -7.79
N ALA A 139 -6.93 -0.94 -7.03
CA ALA A 139 -7.34 -0.65 -5.66
C ALA A 139 -8.81 -0.21 -5.64
N ASN A 140 -9.62 -0.88 -4.82
CA ASN A 140 -11.04 -0.57 -4.68
C ASN A 140 -11.27 0.12 -3.33
N LEU A 141 -11.17 1.45 -3.34
CA LEU A 141 -11.31 2.28 -2.16
C LEU A 141 -12.77 2.29 -1.65
N HIS A 142 -12.95 1.99 -0.37
CA HIS A 142 -14.21 2.18 0.34
C HIS A 142 -14.33 3.61 0.88
N LYS A 143 -13.20 4.27 1.16
CA LYS A 143 -13.14 5.65 1.63
C LYS A 143 -11.95 6.39 1.03
N LEU A 144 -12.20 7.61 0.56
CA LEU A 144 -11.19 8.55 0.10
C LEU A 144 -11.45 9.90 0.80
N ASP A 145 -10.57 10.26 1.74
CA ASP A 145 -10.64 11.53 2.45
C ASP A 145 -9.71 12.54 1.76
N LEU A 146 -10.32 13.48 1.04
CA LEU A 146 -9.63 14.56 0.35
C LEU A 146 -9.48 15.74 1.30
N TYR A 147 -8.29 15.91 1.86
CA TYR A 147 -7.91 17.18 2.47
C TYR A 147 -7.22 18.03 1.41
N PHE A 148 -7.73 19.23 1.14
CA PHE A 148 -7.13 20.13 0.16
C PHE A 148 -5.91 20.82 0.77
N SER A 149 -4.77 20.23 0.51
CA SER A 149 -3.46 20.85 0.51
C SER A 149 -3.12 21.26 -0.94
N ASP A 150 -2.18 22.18 -1.15
CA ASP A 150 -1.83 22.74 -2.48
C ASP A 150 -1.11 21.73 -3.42
N TYR A 151 -1.71 20.56 -3.69
CA TYR A 151 -1.16 19.53 -4.55
C TYR A 151 -2.02 19.32 -5.79
N GLU A 152 -1.34 19.25 -6.93
CA GLU A 152 -1.95 18.90 -8.20
C GLU A 152 -1.71 17.40 -8.47
N ILE A 153 -2.80 16.61 -8.39
CA ILE A 153 -2.79 15.24 -8.89
C ILE A 153 -2.82 15.30 -10.41
N LYS A 154 -1.84 14.68 -11.06
CA LYS A 154 -1.71 14.66 -12.51
C LYS A 154 -2.95 14.04 -13.15
N PRO A 155 -3.69 14.76 -14.02
CA PRO A 155 -4.94 14.27 -14.59
C PRO A 155 -4.74 12.99 -15.42
N GLU A 156 -3.54 12.78 -15.95
CA GLU A 156 -3.20 11.61 -16.75
C GLU A 156 -3.34 10.29 -15.99
N ILE A 157 -3.23 10.33 -14.66
CA ILE A 157 -3.39 9.17 -13.79
C ILE A 157 -4.82 8.60 -13.90
N PHE A 158 -5.81 9.49 -14.05
CA PHE A 158 -7.21 9.07 -14.11
C PHE A 158 -7.61 8.44 -15.45
N TYR A 159 -6.81 8.59 -16.51
CA TYR A 159 -7.05 7.88 -17.76
C TYR A 159 -6.97 6.35 -17.61
N SER A 160 -6.22 5.87 -16.61
CA SER A 160 -6.13 4.44 -16.30
C SER A 160 -7.42 3.88 -15.66
N LEU A 161 -8.31 4.74 -15.11
CA LEU A 161 -9.59 4.29 -14.54
C LEU A 161 -10.53 3.69 -15.59
N GLU A 162 -10.54 4.21 -16.82
CA GLU A 162 -11.41 3.71 -17.89
C GLU A 162 -11.06 2.29 -18.35
N ARG A 163 -9.85 1.81 -18.04
CA ARG A 163 -9.34 0.48 -18.41
C ARG A 163 -9.62 -0.60 -17.38
N ASN A 164 -9.97 -0.25 -16.15
CA ASN A 164 -10.31 -1.19 -15.09
C ASN A 164 -11.78 -1.64 -15.19
N LYS A 165 -12.10 -2.47 -16.20
CA LYS A 165 -13.38 -3.19 -16.31
C LYS A 165 -13.22 -4.67 -15.96
#